data_AF-A0A8B6XKJ2-F1
#
_entry.id   AF-A0A8B6XKJ2-F1
#
_cell.length_a   1.000
_cell.length_b   1.000
_cell.length_c   1.000
_cell.angle_alpha   90.00
_cell.angle_beta   90.00
_cell.angle_gamma   90.00
#
_symmetry.space_group_name_H-M   'P 1'
#
loop_
_entity.id
_entity.type
_entity.pdbx_description
1 polymer ?
#
loop_
_entity_poly.entity_id
_entity_poly.type
_entity_poly.pdbx_seq_one_letter_code
_entity_poly.pdbx_strand_id
1 'polypeptide(L)'
;MLSSQVLLDDVTLFLSKDSEEQGKASEDRTDCATALLQSLPCSRYAVLEKIGEVFFLESQHYIVEVERQHLEDAPPNFEPLMSKRSAQIKKIQQVLAVSVEANSKAWAPMIFQWAVQTTSQICGQYGTKRHFSTFSIGERFQLWLNCSATNVLLEITVGCLQKIILKNQDNCLKCLLNAALSNSPYFDWALAHIYSVFPEIIPYKFLCHVLEAFSNQSRKTDLLIETMLAVFNHVADKHHLHKAVLKLMMESIEDKRKAETHTSLCTIPFLLHITIKQPELFLPLVDSIMDAL
;
A
#
# COMPACT_ATOMS: atom_id res chain seq x y z
N MET A 1 -29.72 4.97 -19.76
CA MET A 1 -30.21 5.48 -18.46
C MET A 1 -30.91 4.32 -17.78
N LEU A 2 -30.38 3.81 -16.66
CA LEU A 2 -31.10 2.82 -15.86
C LEU A 2 -32.37 3.47 -15.29
N SER A 3 -33.47 2.71 -15.23
CA SER A 3 -34.72 3.16 -14.62
C SER A 3 -34.49 3.51 -13.14
N SER A 4 -35.07 4.62 -12.67
CA SER A 4 -34.98 5.05 -11.27
C SER A 4 -35.46 3.97 -10.28
N GLN A 5 -36.33 3.07 -10.73
CA GLN A 5 -36.82 1.94 -9.94
C GLN A 5 -35.74 0.88 -9.71
N VAL A 6 -34.97 0.55 -10.76
CA VAL A 6 -33.87 -0.45 -10.69
C VAL A 6 -32.76 0.05 -9.76
N LEU A 7 -32.46 1.35 -9.81
CA LEU A 7 -31.49 1.98 -8.91
C LEU A 7 -31.96 1.97 -7.44
N LEU A 8 -33.25 2.15 -7.18
CA LEU A 8 -33.82 2.05 -5.83
C LEU A 8 -33.77 0.60 -5.31
N ASP A 9 -34.06 -0.37 -6.16
CA ASP A 9 -33.98 -1.79 -5.82
C ASP A 9 -32.52 -2.20 -5.52
N ASP A 10 -31.57 -1.72 -6.32
CA ASP A 10 -30.13 -1.94 -6.10
C ASP A 10 -29.64 -1.30 -4.78
N VAL A 11 -30.09 -0.09 -4.45
CA VAL A 11 -29.79 0.56 -3.17
C VAL A 11 -30.41 -0.22 -2.01
N THR A 12 -31.64 -0.69 -2.16
CA THR A 12 -32.36 -1.41 -1.10
C THR A 12 -31.74 -2.78 -0.85
N LEU A 13 -31.32 -3.49 -1.91
CA LEU A 13 -30.60 -4.76 -1.80
C LEU A 13 -29.22 -4.57 -1.16
N PHE A 14 -28.50 -3.52 -1.55
CA PHE A 14 -27.19 -3.16 -0.97
C PHE A 14 -27.28 -2.82 0.53
N LEU A 15 -28.36 -2.17 0.96
CA LEU A 15 -28.60 -1.81 2.37
C LEU A 15 -29.20 -2.95 3.22
N SER A 16 -29.65 -4.04 2.60
CA SER A 16 -30.25 -5.16 3.33
C SER A 16 -29.22 -5.85 4.26
N LYS A 17 -29.60 -6.11 5.52
CA LYS A 17 -28.74 -6.82 6.49
C LYS A 17 -28.55 -8.27 6.10
N ASP A 18 -27.44 -8.86 6.54
CA ASP A 18 -27.12 -10.28 6.29
C ASP A 18 -28.25 -11.19 6.75
N SER A 19 -28.85 -11.87 5.78
CA SER A 19 -29.68 -13.04 6.01
C SER A 19 -28.79 -14.26 5.82
N GLU A 20 -28.93 -15.27 6.67
CA GLU A 20 -28.04 -16.45 6.78
C GLU A 20 -27.96 -17.33 5.50
N GLU A 21 -28.61 -16.95 4.40
CA GLU A 21 -28.46 -17.55 3.08
C GLU A 21 -27.19 -17.00 2.35
N GLN A 22 -26.03 -17.35 2.91
CA GLN A 22 -24.72 -16.71 2.74
C GLN A 22 -24.08 -16.75 1.34
N GLY A 23 -24.64 -17.47 0.36
CA GLY A 23 -24.02 -17.63 -0.97
C GLY A 23 -24.57 -16.67 -2.02
N LYS A 24 -25.87 -16.80 -2.31
CA LYS A 24 -26.52 -16.12 -3.43
C LYS A 24 -26.76 -14.63 -3.17
N ALA A 25 -27.15 -14.29 -1.94
CA ALA A 25 -27.35 -12.91 -1.50
C ALA A 25 -26.05 -12.06 -1.53
N SER A 26 -24.88 -12.70 -1.38
CA SER A 26 -23.58 -12.01 -1.43
C SER A 26 -23.15 -11.66 -2.87
N GLU A 27 -23.44 -12.55 -3.83
CA GLU A 27 -23.18 -12.32 -5.25
C GLU A 27 -24.08 -11.22 -5.83
N ASP A 28 -25.38 -11.27 -5.53
CA ASP A 28 -26.36 -10.27 -5.99
C ASP A 28 -26.03 -8.86 -5.45
N ARG A 29 -25.54 -8.76 -4.20
CA ARG A 29 -25.08 -7.48 -3.62
C ARG A 29 -23.82 -6.93 -4.27
N THR A 30 -22.93 -7.81 -4.72
CA THR A 30 -21.70 -7.40 -5.44
C THR A 30 -22.06 -6.83 -6.80
N ASP A 31 -23.08 -7.40 -7.46
CA ASP A 31 -23.62 -6.90 -8.73
C ASP A 31 -24.34 -5.56 -8.53
N CYS A 32 -25.14 -5.40 -7.47
CA CYS A 32 -25.75 -4.11 -7.13
C CYS A 32 -24.70 -3.05 -6.77
N ALA A 33 -23.69 -3.39 -5.95
CA ALA A 33 -22.58 -2.48 -5.64
C ALA A 33 -21.87 -1.98 -6.91
N THR A 34 -21.67 -2.89 -7.88
CA THR A 34 -21.10 -2.58 -9.20
C THR A 34 -21.98 -1.63 -10.00
N ALA A 35 -23.28 -1.91 -10.08
CA ALA A 35 -24.25 -1.06 -10.76
C ALA A 35 -24.32 0.34 -10.13
N LEU A 36 -24.25 0.43 -8.80
CA LEU A 36 -24.24 1.68 -8.05
C LEU A 36 -22.96 2.51 -8.29
N LEU A 37 -21.78 1.87 -8.35
CA LEU A 37 -20.52 2.54 -8.67
C LEU A 37 -20.56 3.24 -10.03
N GLN A 38 -21.18 2.59 -11.02
CA GLN A 38 -21.29 3.12 -12.37
C GLN A 38 -22.38 4.19 -12.50
N SER A 39 -23.49 4.03 -11.77
CA SER A 39 -24.69 4.85 -11.95
C SER A 39 -24.77 6.07 -11.04
N LEU A 40 -24.13 6.03 -9.86
CA LEU A 40 -24.23 7.10 -8.87
C LEU A 40 -22.85 7.51 -8.32
N PRO A 41 -22.20 8.56 -8.88
CA PRO A 41 -20.89 9.00 -8.42
C PRO A 41 -20.80 9.35 -6.93
N CYS A 42 -21.91 9.76 -6.32
CA CYS A 42 -21.99 10.12 -4.91
C CYS A 42 -21.98 8.91 -3.96
N SER A 43 -22.31 7.70 -4.42
CA SER A 43 -22.30 6.49 -3.57
C SER A 43 -20.95 5.80 -3.51
N ARG A 44 -19.97 6.22 -4.32
CA ARG A 44 -18.71 5.49 -4.52
C ARG A 44 -17.96 5.20 -3.22
N TYR A 45 -17.88 6.16 -2.32
CA TYR A 45 -17.23 5.96 -1.02
C TYR A 45 -17.96 4.93 -0.14
N ALA A 46 -19.28 5.03 -0.04
CA ALA A 46 -20.09 4.08 0.74
C ALA A 46 -20.03 2.67 0.14
N VAL A 47 -20.00 2.56 -1.19
CA VAL A 47 -19.84 1.27 -1.86
C VAL A 47 -18.47 0.68 -1.61
N LEU A 48 -17.39 1.47 -1.72
CA LEU A 48 -16.04 1.00 -1.43
C LEU A 48 -15.88 0.59 0.04
N GLU A 49 -16.48 1.31 0.98
CA GLU A 49 -16.51 0.94 2.40
C GLU A 49 -17.14 -0.45 2.60
N LYS A 50 -18.32 -0.68 2.02
CA LYS A 50 -19.00 -1.98 2.10
C LYS A 50 -18.25 -3.10 1.40
N ILE A 51 -17.64 -2.81 0.25
CA ILE A 51 -16.72 -3.75 -0.42
C ILE A 51 -15.55 -4.09 0.52
N GLY A 52 -15.00 -3.10 1.23
CA GLY A 52 -13.93 -3.28 2.21
C GLY A 52 -14.28 -4.32 3.28
N GLU A 53 -15.52 -4.36 3.76
CA GLU A 53 -15.96 -5.37 4.74
C GLU A 53 -15.77 -6.81 4.22
N VAL A 54 -15.99 -7.06 2.92
CA VAL A 54 -15.75 -8.38 2.31
C VAL A 54 -14.28 -8.77 2.41
N PHE A 55 -13.37 -7.82 2.20
CA PHE A 55 -11.93 -8.05 2.35
C PHE A 55 -11.54 -8.31 3.82
N PHE A 56 -12.08 -7.54 4.76
CA PHE A 56 -11.85 -7.78 6.20
C PHE A 56 -12.32 -9.17 6.64
N LEU A 57 -13.53 -9.56 6.26
CA LEU A 57 -14.09 -10.85 6.61
C LEU A 57 -13.27 -12.02 6.04
N GLU A 58 -12.73 -11.84 4.83
CA GLU A 58 -11.85 -12.83 4.23
C GLU A 58 -10.49 -12.91 4.93
N SER A 59 -9.85 -11.76 5.20
CA SER A 59 -8.62 -11.72 5.96
C SER A 59 -8.78 -12.30 7.36
N GLN A 60 -9.91 -12.06 8.02
CA GLN A 60 -10.22 -12.66 9.32
C GLN A 60 -10.25 -14.19 9.23
N HIS A 61 -10.97 -14.74 8.24
CA HIS A 61 -11.08 -16.19 8.05
C HIS A 61 -9.71 -16.81 7.76
N TYR A 62 -8.92 -16.19 6.89
CA TYR A 62 -7.56 -16.63 6.61
C TYR A 62 -6.69 -16.65 7.88
N ILE A 63 -6.69 -15.57 8.65
CA ILE A 63 -5.90 -15.49 9.89
C ILE A 63 -6.33 -16.53 10.91
N VAL A 64 -7.63 -16.76 11.11
CA VAL A 64 -8.14 -17.79 12.03
C VAL A 64 -7.66 -19.18 11.62
N GLU A 65 -7.65 -19.47 10.32
CA GLU A 65 -7.16 -20.76 9.82
C GLU A 65 -5.64 -20.91 9.97
N VAL A 66 -4.87 -19.86 9.69
CA VAL A 66 -3.43 -19.85 9.93
C VAL A 66 -3.13 -20.07 11.42
N GLU A 67 -3.87 -19.41 12.33
CA GLU A 67 -3.73 -19.61 13.77
C GLU A 67 -4.09 -21.03 14.20
N ARG A 68 -5.13 -21.62 13.60
CA ARG A 68 -5.54 -23.01 13.84
C ARG A 68 -4.41 -23.98 13.49
N GLN A 69 -3.74 -23.76 12.36
CA GLN A 69 -2.62 -24.59 11.92
C GLN A 69 -1.37 -24.42 12.80
N HIS A 70 -1.13 -23.22 13.34
CA HIS A 70 -0.02 -22.98 14.28
C HIS A 70 -0.21 -23.65 15.64
N LEU A 71 -1.47 -23.87 16.08
CA LEU A 71 -1.77 -24.57 17.33
C LEU A 71 -1.48 -26.08 17.27
N GLU A 72 -1.24 -26.63 16.07
CA GLU A 72 -0.90 -28.04 15.85
C GLU A 72 0.63 -28.30 15.92
N ASP A 73 1.43 -27.35 16.42
CA ASP A 73 2.92 -27.36 16.45
C ASP A 73 3.58 -27.57 15.08
N ALA A 74 2.83 -27.36 13.99
CA ALA A 74 3.35 -27.37 12.64
C ALA A 74 4.05 -26.02 12.33
N PRO A 75 5.13 -26.02 11.53
CA PRO A 75 5.69 -24.76 11.02
C PRO A 75 4.61 -23.95 10.28
N PRO A 76 4.73 -22.61 10.23
CA PRO A 76 3.78 -21.76 9.52
C PRO A 76 3.58 -22.26 8.10
N ASN A 77 2.44 -22.90 7.81
CA ASN A 77 2.09 -23.25 6.45
C ASN A 77 1.32 -22.06 5.85
N PHE A 78 1.97 -21.36 4.93
CA PHE A 78 1.35 -20.24 4.24
C PHE A 78 0.65 -20.68 2.95
N GLU A 79 0.24 -21.94 2.78
CA GLU A 79 -0.43 -22.32 1.54
C GLU A 79 -1.73 -21.50 1.29
N PRO A 80 -2.01 -21.12 0.03
CA PRO A 80 -3.21 -20.36 -0.30
C PRO A 80 -4.47 -21.14 0.04
N LEU A 81 -5.28 -20.60 0.96
CA LEU A 81 -6.55 -21.21 1.32
C LEU A 81 -7.65 -20.75 0.35
N MET A 82 -8.18 -21.66 -0.47
CA MET A 82 -9.32 -21.33 -1.33
C MET A 82 -10.61 -21.25 -0.52
N SER A 83 -11.13 -20.04 -0.33
CA SER A 83 -12.45 -19.81 0.26
C SER A 83 -13.50 -19.55 -0.81
N LYS A 84 -14.78 -19.76 -0.47
CA LYS A 84 -15.91 -19.37 -1.34
C LYS A 84 -15.92 -17.86 -1.67
N ARG A 85 -15.40 -17.02 -0.77
CA ARG A 85 -15.32 -15.55 -0.98
C ARG A 85 -14.16 -15.14 -1.89
N SER A 86 -13.21 -16.03 -2.17
CA SER A 86 -12.12 -15.75 -3.11
C SER A 86 -12.65 -15.45 -4.52
N ALA A 87 -13.72 -16.13 -4.95
CA ALA A 87 -14.40 -15.85 -6.22
C ALA A 87 -15.06 -14.45 -6.22
N GLN A 88 -15.72 -14.09 -5.12
CA GLN A 88 -16.34 -12.77 -4.95
C GLN A 88 -15.29 -11.64 -4.98
N ILE A 89 -14.15 -11.82 -4.29
CA ILE A 89 -13.05 -10.86 -4.28
C ILE A 89 -12.47 -10.66 -5.69
N LYS A 90 -12.28 -11.75 -6.46
CA LYS A 90 -11.81 -11.64 -7.85
C LYS A 90 -12.84 -10.95 -8.76
N LYS A 91 -14.14 -11.17 -8.54
CA LYS A 91 -15.21 -10.44 -9.25
C LYS A 91 -15.15 -8.93 -8.95
N ILE A 92 -15.00 -8.56 -7.67
CA ILE A 92 -14.83 -7.16 -7.25
C ILE A 92 -13.60 -6.54 -7.92
N GLN A 93 -12.46 -7.25 -7.91
CA GLN A 93 -11.24 -6.79 -8.57
C GLN A 93 -11.48 -6.46 -10.04
N GLN A 94 -12.14 -7.36 -10.77
CA GLN A 94 -12.42 -7.18 -12.20
C GLN A 94 -13.29 -5.94 -12.43
N VAL A 95 -14.32 -5.74 -11.63
CA VAL A 95 -15.20 -4.56 -11.71
C VAL A 95 -14.43 -3.26 -11.49
N LEU A 96 -13.59 -3.21 -10.45
CA LEU A 96 -12.79 -2.03 -10.15
C LEU A 96 -11.78 -1.77 -11.26
N ALA A 97 -11.14 -2.81 -11.80
CA ALA A 97 -10.21 -2.69 -12.93
C ALA A 97 -10.90 -2.14 -14.18
N VAL A 98 -12.09 -2.64 -14.54
CA VAL A 98 -12.90 -2.13 -15.66
C VAL A 98 -13.26 -0.65 -15.44
N SER A 99 -13.60 -0.27 -14.21
CA SER A 99 -13.94 1.11 -13.85
C SER A 99 -12.73 2.04 -14.00
N VAL A 100 -11.55 1.60 -13.55
CA VAL A 100 -10.28 2.32 -13.72
C VAL A 100 -9.93 2.48 -15.20
N GLU A 101 -10.13 1.45 -16.01
CA GLU A 101 -9.82 1.53 -17.44
C GLU A 101 -10.78 2.47 -18.18
N ALA A 102 -12.06 2.49 -17.78
CA ALA A 102 -13.05 3.39 -18.36
C ALA A 102 -12.75 4.87 -18.08
N ASN A 103 -12.29 5.22 -16.86
CA ASN A 103 -11.87 6.59 -16.53
C ASN A 103 -10.83 6.63 -15.40
N SER A 104 -9.56 6.42 -15.77
CA SER A 104 -8.46 6.35 -14.81
C SER A 104 -8.25 7.63 -13.99
N LYS A 105 -8.53 8.80 -14.57
CA LYS A 105 -8.37 10.09 -13.86
C LYS A 105 -9.32 10.22 -12.68
N ALA A 106 -10.55 9.72 -12.81
CA ALA A 106 -11.56 9.81 -11.77
C ALA A 106 -11.47 8.65 -10.77
N TRP A 107 -11.22 7.44 -11.27
CA TRP A 107 -11.32 6.22 -10.47
C TRP A 107 -10.02 5.81 -9.79
N ALA A 108 -8.88 5.90 -10.49
CA ALA A 108 -7.62 5.36 -9.98
C ALA A 108 -7.16 6.02 -8.66
N PRO A 109 -7.20 7.35 -8.47
CA PRO A 109 -6.75 7.95 -7.21
C PRO A 109 -7.57 7.50 -5.99
N MET A 110 -8.89 7.42 -6.16
CA MET A 110 -9.84 7.04 -5.11
C MET A 110 -9.73 5.55 -4.76
N ILE A 111 -9.70 4.68 -5.78
CA ILE A 111 -9.55 3.23 -5.58
C ILE A 111 -8.17 2.91 -5.01
N PHE A 112 -7.11 3.59 -5.47
CA PHE A 112 -5.77 3.48 -4.89
C PHE A 112 -5.78 3.83 -3.40
N GLN A 113 -6.34 4.99 -3.04
CA GLN A 113 -6.39 5.43 -1.64
C GLN A 113 -7.16 4.42 -0.77
N TRP A 114 -8.33 3.98 -1.24
CA TRP A 114 -9.13 2.98 -0.57
C TRP A 114 -8.35 1.67 -0.38
N ALA A 115 -7.76 1.11 -1.44
CA ALA A 115 -7.06 -0.17 -1.38
C ALA A 115 -5.85 -0.12 -0.41
N VAL A 116 -5.09 0.98 -0.42
CA VAL A 116 -3.98 1.21 0.50
C VAL A 116 -4.46 1.29 1.95
N GLN A 117 -5.54 2.04 2.21
CA GLN A 117 -6.10 2.20 3.54
C GLN A 117 -6.69 0.88 4.07
N THR A 118 -7.46 0.16 3.27
CA THR A 118 -8.04 -1.13 3.64
C THR A 118 -6.94 -2.15 3.93
N THR A 119 -5.91 -2.25 3.08
CA THR A 119 -4.76 -3.16 3.33
C THR A 119 -4.05 -2.80 4.63
N SER A 120 -3.77 -1.52 4.85
CA SER A 120 -3.09 -1.05 6.06
C SER A 120 -3.90 -1.33 7.33
N GLN A 121 -5.21 -1.13 7.31
CA GLN A 121 -6.09 -1.44 8.43
C GLN A 121 -6.17 -2.94 8.73
N ILE A 122 -6.28 -3.79 7.70
CA ILE A 122 -6.22 -5.25 7.85
C ILE A 122 -4.90 -5.66 8.50
N CYS A 123 -3.77 -5.18 7.97
CA CYS A 123 -2.45 -5.49 8.52
C CYS A 123 -2.27 -5.02 9.96
N GLY A 124 -2.75 -3.82 10.31
CA GLY A 124 -2.68 -3.30 11.68
C GLY A 124 -3.57 -4.09 12.65
N GLN A 125 -4.79 -4.43 12.24
CA GLN A 125 -5.75 -5.15 13.07
C GLN A 125 -5.25 -6.55 13.45
N TYR A 126 -4.68 -7.28 12.49
CA TYR A 126 -4.28 -8.68 12.72
C TYR A 126 -2.78 -8.85 12.96
N GLY A 127 -1.93 -7.92 12.51
CA GLY A 127 -0.49 -7.97 12.72
C GLY A 127 -0.05 -7.74 14.17
N THR A 128 -0.89 -7.07 14.97
CA THR A 128 -0.66 -6.87 16.42
C THR A 128 -0.86 -8.13 17.25
N LYS A 129 -1.47 -9.18 16.69
CA LYS A 129 -1.64 -10.45 17.39
C LYS A 129 -0.28 -11.06 17.74
N ARG A 130 -0.17 -11.63 18.94
CA ARG A 130 1.10 -12.10 19.52
C ARG A 130 1.90 -13.05 18.62
N HIS A 131 1.24 -13.86 17.80
CA HIS A 131 1.89 -14.81 16.90
C HIS A 131 2.59 -14.15 15.70
N PHE A 132 2.12 -12.98 15.27
CA PHE A 132 2.61 -12.29 14.06
C PHE A 132 3.41 -11.01 14.37
N SER A 133 3.40 -10.58 15.63
CA SER A 133 4.04 -9.33 16.05
C SER A 133 5.56 -9.34 15.85
N THR A 134 6.19 -10.52 15.94
CA THR A 134 7.64 -10.69 15.79
C THR A 134 8.09 -11.02 14.37
N PHE A 135 7.16 -11.14 13.42
CA PHE A 135 7.52 -11.48 12.04
C PHE A 135 8.42 -10.41 11.43
N SER A 136 9.38 -10.85 10.63
CA SER A 136 10.15 -10.01 9.72
C SER A 136 9.27 -9.49 8.58
N ILE A 137 9.77 -8.48 7.84
CA ILE A 137 9.08 -7.99 6.63
C ILE A 137 8.85 -9.14 5.63
N GLY A 138 9.82 -10.04 5.48
CA GLY A 138 9.70 -11.19 4.57
C GLY A 138 8.62 -12.19 5.00
N GLU A 139 8.53 -12.51 6.29
CA GLU A 139 7.48 -13.41 6.80
C GLU A 139 6.09 -12.76 6.68
N ARG A 140 5.97 -11.46 6.94
CA ARG A 140 4.71 -10.71 6.70
C ARG A 140 4.34 -10.71 5.22
N PHE A 141 5.31 -10.53 4.34
CA PHE A 141 5.09 -10.60 2.90
C PHE A 141 4.52 -11.95 2.49
N GLN A 142 5.08 -13.06 2.99
CA GLN A 142 4.55 -14.40 2.72
C GLN A 142 3.15 -14.61 3.32
N LEU A 143 2.92 -14.22 4.57
CA LEU A 143 1.61 -14.30 5.21
C LEU A 143 0.52 -13.58 4.39
N TRP A 144 0.78 -12.32 4.03
CA TRP A 144 -0.23 -11.49 3.39
C TRP A 144 -0.40 -11.75 1.89
N LEU A 145 0.61 -12.25 1.20
CA LEU A 145 0.43 -12.66 -0.21
C LEU A 145 -0.40 -13.94 -0.36
N ASN A 146 -0.40 -14.81 0.64
CA ASN A 146 -1.19 -16.03 0.62
C ASN A 146 -2.64 -15.82 1.10
N CYS A 147 -2.94 -14.66 1.68
CA CYS A 147 -4.30 -14.20 1.89
C CYS A 147 -4.87 -13.59 0.60
N SER A 148 -5.94 -14.20 0.07
CA SER A 148 -6.58 -13.78 -1.19
C SER A 148 -7.02 -12.30 -1.17
N ALA A 149 -7.53 -11.82 -0.04
CA ALA A 149 -7.95 -10.43 0.14
C ALA A 149 -6.80 -9.43 0.00
N THR A 150 -5.74 -9.57 0.78
CA THR A 150 -4.61 -8.62 0.75
C THR A 150 -3.79 -8.74 -0.53
N ASN A 151 -3.67 -9.94 -1.11
CA ASN A 151 -3.09 -10.12 -2.43
C ASN A 151 -3.84 -9.31 -3.49
N VAL A 152 -5.16 -9.46 -3.56
CA VAL A 152 -5.98 -8.71 -4.53
C VAL A 152 -5.99 -7.21 -4.28
N LEU A 153 -6.00 -6.75 -3.02
CA LEU A 153 -5.87 -5.33 -2.70
C LEU A 153 -4.52 -4.76 -3.17
N LEU A 154 -3.45 -5.54 -3.05
CA LEU A 154 -2.13 -5.15 -3.53
C LEU A 154 -2.09 -5.09 -5.07
N GLU A 155 -2.69 -6.06 -5.76
CA GLU A 155 -2.86 -6.04 -7.22
C GLU A 155 -3.64 -4.79 -7.68
N ILE A 156 -4.75 -4.45 -7.00
CA ILE A 156 -5.54 -3.24 -7.26
C ILE A 156 -4.69 -1.98 -7.02
N THR A 157 -3.94 -1.95 -5.92
CA THR A 157 -3.06 -0.83 -5.55
C THR A 157 -2.02 -0.58 -6.65
N VAL A 158 -1.30 -1.62 -7.08
CA VAL A 158 -0.31 -1.54 -8.15
C VAL A 158 -0.97 -1.11 -9.47
N GLY A 159 -2.09 -1.72 -9.85
CA GLY A 159 -2.79 -1.40 -11.10
C GLY A 159 -3.28 0.05 -11.15
N CYS A 160 -3.79 0.59 -10.04
CA CYS A 160 -4.16 2.01 -9.97
C CYS A 160 -2.92 2.90 -10.01
N LEU A 161 -1.88 2.54 -9.24
CA LEU A 161 -0.64 3.32 -9.15
C LEU A 161 0.05 3.46 -10.51
N GLN A 162 0.07 2.41 -11.34
CA GLN A 162 0.57 2.47 -12.72
C GLN A 162 -0.09 3.59 -13.55
N LYS A 163 -1.37 3.88 -13.32
CA LYS A 163 -2.13 4.89 -14.07
C LYS A 163 -1.88 6.32 -13.57
N ILE A 164 -1.51 6.50 -12.30
CA ILE A 164 -1.47 7.82 -11.64
C ILE A 164 -0.08 8.28 -11.22
N ILE A 165 0.87 7.36 -11.01
CA ILE A 165 2.15 7.66 -10.36
C ILE A 165 2.91 8.74 -11.12
N LEU A 166 3.00 8.69 -12.46
CA LEU A 166 3.73 9.66 -13.26
C LEU A 166 3.21 11.09 -13.15
N LYS A 167 1.91 11.28 -12.89
CA LYS A 167 1.27 12.60 -12.84
C LYS A 167 1.17 13.15 -11.42
N ASN A 168 1.19 12.28 -10.42
CA ASN A 168 0.86 12.66 -9.06
C ASN A 168 1.71 11.93 -7.99
N GLN A 169 3.02 11.86 -8.24
CA GLN A 169 3.98 11.10 -7.43
C GLN A 169 3.87 11.43 -5.94
N ASP A 170 3.81 12.72 -5.59
CA ASP A 170 3.86 13.17 -4.20
C ASP A 170 2.59 12.79 -3.42
N ASN A 171 1.40 12.89 -4.04
CA ASN A 171 0.17 12.48 -3.37
C ASN A 171 0.08 10.96 -3.25
N CYS A 172 0.57 10.21 -4.25
CA CYS A 172 0.64 8.75 -4.17
C CYS A 172 1.54 8.30 -3.01
N LEU A 173 2.73 8.89 -2.92
CA LEU A 173 3.67 8.60 -1.85
C LEU A 173 3.11 9.00 -0.49
N LYS A 174 2.52 10.20 -0.34
CA LYS A 174 1.90 10.62 0.93
C LYS A 174 0.81 9.65 1.39
N CYS A 175 0.00 9.12 0.47
CA CYS A 175 -1.00 8.11 0.80
C CYS A 175 -0.36 6.84 1.36
N LEU A 176 0.69 6.33 0.72
CA LEU A 176 1.42 5.13 1.16
C LEU A 176 2.11 5.35 2.51
N LEU A 177 2.78 6.49 2.69
CA LEU A 177 3.50 6.80 3.92
C LEU A 177 2.54 7.06 5.08
N ASN A 178 1.40 7.70 4.85
CA ASN A 178 0.38 7.84 5.90
C ASN A 178 -0.12 6.47 6.36
N ALA A 179 -0.36 5.55 5.43
CA ALA A 179 -0.77 4.18 5.75
C ALA A 179 0.33 3.39 6.48
N ALA A 180 1.60 3.56 6.10
CA ALA A 180 2.73 2.96 6.80
C ALA A 180 2.90 3.54 8.21
N LEU A 181 2.86 4.86 8.37
CA LEU A 181 3.02 5.52 9.67
C LEU A 181 1.90 5.19 10.66
N SER A 182 0.70 4.87 10.17
CA SER A 182 -0.40 4.43 11.03
C SER A 182 -0.25 2.99 11.54
N ASN A 183 0.41 2.11 10.78
CA ASN A 183 0.42 0.67 11.04
C ASN A 183 1.80 0.02 10.89
N SER A 184 2.89 0.79 10.99
CA SER A 184 4.26 0.28 11.01
C SER A 184 4.48 -0.53 12.29
N PRO A 185 5.14 -1.71 12.23
CA PRO A 185 5.83 -2.30 11.08
C PRO A 185 4.95 -3.26 10.23
N TYR A 186 3.65 -3.34 10.50
CA TYR A 186 2.76 -4.35 9.94
C TYR A 186 2.39 -4.13 8.47
N PHE A 187 2.49 -2.90 7.97
CA PHE A 187 2.23 -2.55 6.57
C PHE A 187 3.52 -2.42 5.71
N ASP A 188 4.69 -2.37 6.33
CA ASP A 188 5.96 -2.06 5.66
C ASP A 188 6.30 -3.03 4.51
N TRP A 189 5.84 -4.28 4.59
CA TRP A 189 5.96 -5.28 3.51
C TRP A 189 5.27 -4.85 2.22
N ALA A 190 4.09 -4.22 2.31
CA ALA A 190 3.35 -3.76 1.14
C ALA A 190 4.07 -2.58 0.50
N LEU A 191 4.62 -1.68 1.31
CA LEU A 191 5.45 -0.56 0.83
C LEU A 191 6.73 -1.05 0.16
N ALA A 192 7.39 -2.08 0.70
CA ALA A 192 8.57 -2.69 0.10
C ALA A 192 8.26 -3.40 -1.23
N HIS A 193 7.10 -4.06 -1.32
CA HIS A 193 6.64 -4.60 -2.59
C HIS A 193 6.40 -3.50 -3.64
N ILE A 194 5.68 -2.43 -3.25
CA ILE A 194 5.40 -1.30 -4.15
C ILE A 194 6.70 -0.61 -4.60
N TYR A 195 7.67 -0.43 -3.70
CA TYR A 195 9.01 0.02 -4.08
C TYR A 195 9.60 -0.91 -5.15
N SER A 196 9.61 -2.23 -4.93
CA SER A 196 10.18 -3.19 -5.89
C SER A 196 9.51 -3.14 -7.27
N VAL A 197 8.23 -2.78 -7.34
CA VAL A 197 7.48 -2.61 -8.60
C VAL A 197 7.75 -1.27 -9.29
N PHE A 198 8.03 -0.21 -8.52
CA PHE A 198 8.29 1.15 -9.04
C PHE A 198 9.65 1.70 -8.59
N PRO A 199 10.76 1.00 -8.91
CA PRO A 199 12.06 1.28 -8.30
C PRO A 199 12.68 2.59 -8.78
N GLU A 200 12.29 3.10 -9.96
CA GLU A 200 12.80 4.38 -10.49
C GLU A 200 12.17 5.62 -9.84
N ILE A 201 10.97 5.49 -9.23
CA ILE A 201 10.20 6.62 -8.72
C ILE A 201 10.19 6.64 -7.20
N ILE A 202 9.84 5.51 -6.58
CA ILE A 202 9.54 5.43 -5.16
C ILE A 202 10.75 5.77 -4.28
N PRO A 203 11.97 5.23 -4.48
CA PRO A 203 13.12 5.52 -3.62
C PRO A 203 13.46 7.00 -3.55
N TYR A 204 13.56 7.64 -4.71
CA TYR A 204 13.90 9.06 -4.78
C TYR A 204 12.83 9.91 -4.12
N LYS A 205 11.54 9.65 -4.41
CA LYS A 205 10.45 10.40 -3.78
C LYS A 205 10.35 10.15 -2.27
N PHE A 206 10.60 8.91 -1.82
CA PHE A 206 10.62 8.56 -0.40
C PHE A 206 11.75 9.34 0.30
N LEU A 207 12.97 9.33 -0.24
CA LEU A 207 14.09 10.13 0.26
C LEU A 207 13.74 11.63 0.33
N CYS A 208 13.16 12.22 -0.73
CA CYS A 208 12.74 13.62 -0.71
C CYS A 208 11.75 13.90 0.42
N HIS A 209 10.76 13.03 0.63
CA HIS A 209 9.76 13.23 1.68
C HIS A 209 10.34 13.12 3.09
N VAL A 210 11.26 12.18 3.32
CA VAL A 210 11.94 12.05 4.61
C VAL A 210 12.89 13.23 4.83
N LEU A 211 13.60 13.71 3.79
CA LEU A 211 14.42 14.92 3.85
C LEU A 211 13.57 16.15 4.19
N GLU A 212 12.39 16.31 3.57
CA GLU A 212 11.44 17.37 3.92
C GLU A 212 11.04 17.30 5.40
N ALA A 213 10.68 16.11 5.90
CA ALA A 213 10.32 15.91 7.30
C ALA A 213 11.49 16.22 8.26
N PHE A 214 12.70 15.77 7.91
CA PHE A 214 13.94 16.02 8.64
C PHE A 214 14.27 17.52 8.70
N SER A 215 14.20 18.21 7.55
CA SER A 215 14.45 19.65 7.45
C SER A 215 13.42 20.45 8.27
N ASN A 216 12.17 20.00 8.33
CA ASN A 216 11.13 20.65 9.11
C ASN A 216 11.09 20.23 10.59
N GLN A 217 12.03 19.38 11.04
CA GLN A 217 12.07 18.82 12.40
C GLN A 217 10.71 18.21 12.81
N SER A 218 10.09 17.49 11.88
CA SER A 218 8.79 16.85 12.13
C SER A 218 8.90 15.84 13.27
N ARG A 219 7.89 15.77 14.13
CA ARG A 219 7.79 14.76 15.21
C ARG A 219 7.79 13.32 14.70
N LYS A 220 7.50 13.11 13.41
CA LYS A 220 7.44 11.79 12.77
C LYS A 220 8.74 11.41 12.06
N THR A 221 9.77 12.25 12.10
CA THR A 221 11.02 12.06 11.35
C THR A 221 11.69 10.74 11.69
N ASP A 222 11.82 10.40 12.97
CA ASP A 222 12.49 9.15 13.39
C ASP A 222 11.74 7.92 12.88
N LEU A 223 10.41 7.87 13.06
CA LEU A 223 9.59 6.77 12.56
C LEU A 223 9.63 6.65 11.03
N LEU A 224 9.62 7.79 10.32
CA LEU A 224 9.78 7.83 8.86
C LEU A 224 11.13 7.25 8.42
N ILE A 225 12.22 7.62 9.10
CA ILE A 225 13.56 7.11 8.82
C ILE A 225 13.61 5.60 9.10
N GLU A 226 13.07 5.14 10.23
CA GLU A 226 13.03 3.71 10.58
C GLU A 226 12.26 2.88 9.56
N THR A 227 11.05 3.30 9.18
CA THR A 227 10.27 2.63 8.14
C THR A 227 10.98 2.68 6.78
N MET A 228 11.58 3.82 6.40
CA MET A 228 12.34 3.93 5.15
C MET A 228 13.51 2.94 5.12
N LEU A 229 14.30 2.87 6.19
CA LEU A 229 15.45 1.97 6.30
C LEU A 229 15.01 0.50 6.31
N ALA A 230 13.92 0.16 7.01
CA ALA A 230 13.39 -1.20 7.02
C ALA A 230 12.95 -1.65 5.62
N VAL A 231 12.23 -0.78 4.90
CA VAL A 231 11.79 -1.00 3.52
C VAL A 231 12.97 -1.13 2.56
N PHE A 232 13.91 -0.17 2.60
CA PHE A 232 15.08 -0.18 1.74
C PHE A 232 15.99 -1.36 2.01
N ASN A 233 16.14 -1.79 3.26
CA ASN A 233 16.93 -2.96 3.60
C ASN A 233 16.31 -4.26 3.05
N HIS A 234 14.99 -4.38 3.08
CA HIS A 234 14.29 -5.57 2.58
C HIS A 234 14.42 -5.78 1.07
N VAL A 235 14.39 -4.71 0.26
CA VAL A 235 14.43 -4.85 -1.21
C VAL A 235 15.81 -5.31 -1.68
N ALA A 236 15.86 -6.40 -2.44
CA ALA A 236 17.11 -7.03 -2.84
C ALA A 236 17.99 -6.13 -3.73
N ASP A 237 17.40 -5.45 -4.72
CA ASP A 237 18.13 -4.56 -5.61
C ASP A 237 18.34 -3.17 -4.97
N LYS A 238 19.62 -2.82 -4.77
CA LYS A 238 20.03 -1.52 -4.22
C LYS A 238 20.42 -0.51 -5.30
N HIS A 239 20.54 -0.90 -6.56
CA HIS A 239 21.00 -0.02 -7.64
C HIS A 239 20.12 1.23 -7.77
N HIS A 240 18.80 1.07 -7.73
CA HIS A 240 17.88 2.20 -7.82
C HIS A 240 17.89 3.10 -6.58
N LEU A 241 18.10 2.53 -5.39
CA LEU A 241 18.32 3.31 -4.17
C LEU A 241 19.59 4.14 -4.29
N HIS A 242 20.69 3.53 -4.75
CA HIS A 242 21.96 4.21 -4.93
C HIS A 242 21.85 5.37 -5.93
N LYS A 243 21.25 5.12 -7.09
CA LYS A 243 20.94 6.15 -8.09
C LYS A 243 20.09 7.29 -7.51
N ALA A 244 19.08 6.96 -6.68
CA ALA A 244 18.22 7.95 -6.04
C ALA A 244 18.97 8.82 -5.02
N VAL A 245 19.87 8.25 -4.23
CA VAL A 245 20.73 8.99 -3.28
C VAL A 245 21.68 9.93 -4.02
N LEU A 246 22.37 9.43 -5.05
CA LEU A 246 23.26 10.25 -5.88
C LEU A 246 22.50 11.41 -6.52
N LYS A 247 21.32 11.13 -7.10
CA LYS A 247 20.47 12.17 -7.66
C LYS A 247 20.09 13.24 -6.63
N LEU A 248 19.68 12.83 -5.43
CA LEU A 248 19.33 13.77 -4.35
C LEU A 248 20.52 14.66 -3.96
N MET A 249 21.72 14.07 -3.88
CA MET A 249 22.94 14.79 -3.57
C MET A 249 23.32 15.78 -4.68
N MET A 250 23.34 15.34 -5.94
CA MET A 250 23.68 16.18 -7.08
C MET A 250 22.73 17.36 -7.22
N GLU A 251 21.42 17.14 -7.08
CA GLU A 251 20.42 18.21 -7.13
C GLU A 251 20.62 19.27 -6.02
N SER A 252 21.16 18.87 -4.87
CA SER A 252 21.50 19.80 -3.78
C SER A 252 22.77 20.62 -4.05
N ILE A 253 23.63 20.19 -4.97
CA ILE A 253 24.91 20.84 -5.28
C ILE A 253 24.79 21.70 -6.55
N GLU A 254 24.13 21.19 -7.59
CA GLU A 254 24.09 21.80 -8.93
C GLU A 254 23.05 22.94 -9.05
N ASP A 255 21.91 22.84 -8.35
CA ASP A 255 20.82 23.80 -8.51
C ASP A 255 21.07 25.06 -7.66
N LYS A 256 21.87 25.99 -8.21
CA LYS A 256 22.19 27.29 -7.57
C LYS A 256 20.97 28.08 -7.10
N ARG A 257 19.77 27.83 -7.64
CA ARG A 257 18.52 28.48 -7.23
C ARG A 257 17.82 27.76 -6.06
N LYS A 258 18.05 26.45 -5.89
CA LYS A 258 17.57 25.68 -4.72
C LYS A 258 18.60 25.54 -3.61
N ALA A 259 19.88 25.79 -3.89
CA ALA A 259 20.99 25.73 -2.93
C ALA A 259 20.75 26.63 -1.69
N GLU A 260 19.89 27.64 -1.80
CA GLU A 260 19.50 28.54 -0.70
C GLU A 260 18.25 28.09 0.06
N THR A 261 17.58 27.02 -0.36
CA THR A 261 16.44 26.49 0.39
C THR A 261 16.92 25.71 1.61
N HIS A 262 16.22 25.87 2.74
CA HIS A 262 16.54 25.16 3.99
C HIS A 262 16.66 23.64 3.78
N THR A 263 15.77 23.06 2.97
CA THR A 263 15.79 21.62 2.63
C THR A 263 17.08 21.21 1.89
N SER A 264 17.59 22.04 0.97
CA SER A 264 18.86 21.76 0.28
C SER A 264 20.04 21.76 1.25
N LEU A 265 20.09 22.70 2.19
CA LEU A 265 21.13 22.76 3.22
C LEU A 265 21.10 21.55 4.17
N CYS A 266 19.91 20.95 4.37
CA CYS A 266 19.74 19.75 5.17
C CYS A 266 20.09 18.45 4.45
N THR A 267 20.31 18.45 3.13
CA THR A 267 20.56 17.22 2.35
C THR A 267 21.77 16.44 2.85
N ILE A 268 22.93 17.10 2.98
CA ILE A 268 24.16 16.43 3.43
C ILE A 268 24.05 15.94 4.89
N PRO A 269 23.58 16.75 5.87
CA PRO A 269 23.31 16.26 7.22
C PRO A 269 22.36 15.06 7.26
N PHE A 270 21.30 15.08 6.45
CA PHE A 270 20.34 13.98 6.34
C PHE A 270 21.00 12.69 5.82
N LEU A 271 21.77 12.78 4.73
CA LEU A 271 22.47 11.63 4.15
C LEU A 271 23.50 11.03 5.12
N LEU A 272 24.24 11.86 5.86
CA LEU A 272 25.13 11.40 6.92
C LEU A 272 24.35 10.70 8.04
N HIS A 273 23.23 11.26 8.45
CA HIS A 273 22.39 10.69 9.52
C HIS A 273 21.86 9.30 9.16
N ILE A 274 21.34 9.10 7.94
CA ILE A 274 20.85 7.78 7.50
C ILE A 274 21.99 6.79 7.26
N THR A 275 23.16 7.26 6.82
CA THR A 275 24.37 6.44 6.64
C THR A 275 24.89 5.91 7.98
N ILE A 276 24.91 6.73 9.03
CA ILE A 276 25.31 6.29 10.37
C ILE A 276 24.34 5.21 10.90
N LYS A 277 23.04 5.34 10.62
CA LYS A 277 22.03 4.36 11.06
C LYS A 277 22.10 3.04 10.30
N GLN A 278 22.42 3.04 9.01
CA GLN A 278 22.63 1.82 8.21
C GLN A 278 23.82 1.94 7.25
N PRO A 279 25.05 1.74 7.75
CA PRO A 279 26.25 1.86 6.93
C PRO A 279 26.27 0.89 5.74
N GLU A 280 25.75 -0.32 5.90
CA GLU A 280 25.75 -1.35 4.86
C GLU A 280 24.99 -0.94 3.59
N LEU A 281 23.94 -0.11 3.71
CA LEU A 281 23.18 0.36 2.55
C LEU A 281 23.86 1.50 1.81
N PHE A 282 24.59 2.36 2.53
CA PHE A 282 25.05 3.64 2.01
C PHE A 282 26.57 3.78 1.88
N LEU A 283 27.38 2.93 2.53
CA LEU A 283 28.84 2.95 2.33
C LEU A 283 29.27 2.66 0.89
N PRO A 284 28.62 1.74 0.13
CA PRO A 284 28.97 1.54 -1.29
C PRO A 284 28.78 2.79 -2.17
N LEU A 285 28.00 3.77 -1.70
CA LEU A 285 27.82 5.04 -2.39
C LEU A 285 29.00 6.00 -2.19
N VAL A 286 29.81 5.83 -1.15
CA VAL A 286 30.93 6.75 -0.87
C VAL A 286 31.90 6.77 -2.05
N ASP A 287 32.23 5.62 -2.61
CA ASP A 287 33.10 5.53 -3.79
C ASP A 287 32.46 6.21 -5.01
N SER A 288 31.17 5.98 -5.26
CA SER A 288 30.45 6.62 -6.37
C SER A 288 30.27 8.13 -6.20
N ILE A 289 30.16 8.61 -4.96
CA ILE A 289 30.10 10.04 -4.64
C ILE A 289 31.48 10.69 -4.85
N MET A 290 32.56 10.01 -4.44
CA MET A 290 33.92 10.48 -4.65
C MET A 290 34.29 10.54 -6.14
N ASP A 291 33.80 9.59 -6.95
CA ASP A 291 33.99 9.59 -8.40
C ASP A 291 33.17 10.68 -9.13
N ALA A 292 32.08 11.15 -8.53
CA ALA A 292 31.18 12.16 -9.10
C ALA A 292 31.54 13.61 -8.74
N LEU A 293 32.43 13.81 -7.77
CA LEU A 293 32.96 15.11 -7.32
C LEU A 293 34.22 15.51 -8.09
#